data_AF-X0T1M0-F1
#
_entry.id   AF-X0T1M0-F1
#
_cell.length_a   1.000
_cell.length_b   1.000
_cell.length_c   1.000
_cell.angle_alpha   90.00
_cell.angle_beta   90.00
_cell.angle_gamma   90.00
#
_symmetry.space_group_name_H-M   'P 1'
#
loop_
_entity.id
_entity.type
_entity.pdbx_description
1 polymer ?
#
loop_
_entity_poly.entity_id
_entity_poly.type
_entity_poly.pdbx_seq_one_letter_code
_entity_poly.pdbx_strand_id
1 'polypeptide(L)'
;KKIDEKSKNKKSKNLPTGFSLLAIIGTIVVCIMFWLQEEPKQSTKPISQRTSKADVRKIPSQKIPSKIESDEPAMLKHVVLNEEVYDIPLKTQVVLNILVSGEISESGLRNLLQKLYSSTKARSGFKYHNSPTNIYIYAFTSKERFESGTGQWIAVLQQSPVDLGPRISINKRQIAQLGAKSEEKFGLSEEKRKEIWKELVLIEDRSWKESEEKFPIEPVKSLQVGQKFRLTKDTPLMPELEPADPIAAIERIRTLPPRTIIKVLTVSTKWSVPWYFVEARSRSRGLIGKGWVNSTALIGQAQVDFKKQIAKQMQLRKRLIERYENKLAGKYHLTRKQLEEISKEGVTKDWPTPKWYP
;
A
#
# COMPACT_ATOMS: atom_id res chain seq x y z
N LYS A 1 43.22 36.71 2.25
CA LYS A 1 41.77 36.75 2.58
C LYS A 1 41.14 35.45 2.05
N LYS A 2 40.97 34.45 2.92
CA LYS A 2 40.26 33.20 2.64
C LYS A 2 38.76 33.49 2.64
N ILE A 3 38.03 32.99 1.65
CA ILE A 3 36.56 32.92 1.67
C ILE A 3 36.21 31.44 1.72
N ASP A 4 35.62 31.04 2.84
CA ASP A 4 35.17 29.68 3.14
C ASP A 4 33.90 29.35 2.35
N GLU A 5 33.95 28.25 1.61
CA GLU A 5 32.84 27.65 0.89
C GLU A 5 32.25 26.52 1.75
N LYS A 6 31.11 26.77 2.41
CA LYS A 6 30.35 25.73 3.15
C LYS A 6 29.13 25.29 2.34
N SER A 7 29.36 24.29 1.48
CA SER A 7 28.32 23.47 0.87
C SER A 7 27.69 22.53 1.91
N LYS A 8 26.43 22.78 2.28
CA LYS A 8 25.61 21.85 3.09
C LYS A 8 24.90 20.86 2.17
N ASN A 9 25.46 19.67 2.08
CA ASN A 9 24.90 18.50 1.40
C ASN A 9 23.68 17.97 2.18
N LYS A 10 22.45 18.26 1.73
CA LYS A 10 21.20 17.77 2.32
C LYS A 10 20.83 16.44 1.65
N LYS A 11 21.17 15.32 2.31
CA LYS A 11 20.71 13.97 1.93
C LYS A 11 19.18 13.92 1.90
N SER A 12 18.59 13.76 0.72
CA SER A 12 17.17 13.40 0.57
C SER A 12 16.99 11.95 1.01
N LYS A 13 16.21 11.74 2.08
CA LYS A 13 15.76 10.41 2.49
C LYS A 13 14.67 9.97 1.49
N ASN A 14 15.00 9.03 0.62
CA ASN A 14 14.01 8.35 -0.21
C ASN A 14 13.13 7.50 0.72
N LEU A 15 11.83 7.82 0.80
CA LEU A 15 10.85 6.95 1.45
C LEU A 15 10.57 5.73 0.57
N PRO A 16 10.42 4.52 1.15
CA PRO A 16 10.07 3.33 0.39
C PRO A 16 8.63 3.45 -0.15
N THR A 17 8.51 3.45 -1.47
CA THR A 17 7.26 3.33 -2.22
C THR A 17 6.71 1.91 -2.03
N GLY A 18 5.79 1.74 -1.08
CA GLY A 18 5.12 0.47 -0.84
C GLY A 18 4.18 0.44 0.37
N PHE A 19 3.91 1.57 1.01
CA PHE A 19 2.92 1.65 2.08
C PHE A 19 1.53 1.91 1.47
N SER A 20 0.61 0.98 1.71
CA SER A 20 -0.80 1.10 1.33
C SER A 20 -1.40 2.40 1.86
N LEU A 21 -1.96 3.22 0.97
CA LEU A 21 -2.58 4.52 1.28
C LEU A 21 -3.72 4.37 2.30
N LEU A 22 -4.40 3.22 2.36
CA LEU A 22 -5.44 2.93 3.36
C LEU A 22 -4.88 2.70 4.77
N ALA A 23 -3.68 2.11 4.89
CA ALA A 23 -2.99 2.03 6.18
C ALA A 23 -2.59 3.44 6.64
N ILE A 24 -2.12 4.30 5.74
CA ILE A 24 -1.76 5.69 6.07
C ILE A 24 -3.01 6.50 6.46
N ILE A 25 -4.12 6.39 5.72
CA ILE A 25 -5.37 7.11 6.04
C ILE A 25 -5.99 6.60 7.35
N GLY A 26 -6.01 5.28 7.57
CA GLY A 26 -6.46 4.70 8.84
C GLY A 26 -5.62 5.15 10.03
N THR A 27 -4.29 5.19 9.88
CA THR A 27 -3.38 5.65 10.93
C THR A 27 -3.48 7.16 11.16
N ILE A 28 -3.67 7.98 10.10
CA ILE A 28 -3.85 9.44 10.23
C ILE A 28 -5.17 9.76 10.94
N VAL A 29 -6.28 9.07 10.65
CA VAL A 29 -7.56 9.28 11.33
C VAL A 29 -7.47 8.84 12.80
N VAL A 30 -6.81 7.73 13.11
CA VAL A 30 -6.58 7.28 14.50
C VAL A 30 -5.64 8.24 15.24
N CYS A 31 -4.57 8.74 14.63
CA CYS A 31 -3.68 9.73 15.25
C CYS A 31 -4.36 11.09 15.46
N ILE A 32 -5.23 11.55 14.55
CA ILE A 32 -5.99 12.80 14.74
C ILE A 32 -7.01 12.64 15.87
N MET A 33 -7.64 11.47 16.01
CA MET A 33 -8.53 11.17 17.15
C MET A 33 -7.75 11.10 18.47
N PHE A 34 -6.55 10.50 18.49
CA PHE A 34 -5.69 10.43 19.69
C PHE A 34 -5.08 11.78 20.08
N TRP A 35 -4.93 12.70 19.11
CA TRP A 35 -4.42 14.06 19.35
C TRP A 35 -5.52 15.04 19.81
N LEU A 36 -6.80 14.71 19.59
CA LEU A 36 -7.96 15.50 20.04
C LEU A 36 -8.50 15.07 21.41
N GLN A 37 -7.94 14.03 22.02
CA GLN A 37 -8.30 13.58 23.36
C GLN A 37 -7.24 14.09 24.35
N GLU A 38 -7.40 15.33 24.81
CA GLU A 38 -6.62 15.86 25.94
C GLU A 38 -7.00 15.07 27.21
N GLU A 39 -6.11 14.20 27.68
CA GLU A 39 -6.24 13.62 29.01
C GLU A 39 -5.62 14.54 30.09
N PRO A 40 -6.28 14.67 31.27
CA PRO A 40 -5.73 15.42 32.38
C PRO A 40 -4.47 14.72 32.93
N LYS A 41 -3.39 15.48 33.04
CA LYS A 41 -2.10 15.02 33.56
C LYS A 41 -2.24 14.56 35.02
N GLN A 42 -2.19 13.25 35.25
CA GLN A 42 -1.92 12.71 36.59
C GLN A 42 -0.41 12.62 36.81
N SER A 43 0.02 13.21 37.93
CA SER A 43 1.38 13.27 38.43
C SER A 43 1.78 11.92 39.06
N THR A 44 2.78 11.25 38.50
CA THR A 44 3.38 10.05 39.11
C THR A 44 4.70 10.40 39.79
N LYS A 45 4.75 10.20 41.11
CA LYS A 45 5.97 10.21 41.94
C LYS A 45 6.83 8.96 41.66
N PRO A 46 8.16 9.02 41.84
CA PRO A 46 9.04 7.89 41.61
C PRO A 46 8.91 6.83 42.71
N ILE A 47 8.70 5.58 42.29
CA ILE A 47 8.73 4.39 43.16
C ILE A 47 10.19 3.95 43.34
N SER A 48 10.60 3.91 44.60
CA SER A 48 11.90 3.49 45.09
C SER A 48 12.10 1.98 44.94
N GLN A 49 13.27 1.59 44.39
CA GLN A 49 13.69 0.20 44.27
C GLN A 49 14.13 -0.36 45.63
N ARG A 50 13.36 -1.33 46.15
CA ARG A 50 13.73 -2.13 47.32
C ARG A 50 14.14 -3.53 46.86
N THR A 51 15.44 -3.78 46.85
CA THR A 51 16.01 -5.11 46.66
C THR A 51 15.74 -5.96 47.90
N SER A 52 15.00 -7.06 47.76
CA SER A 52 14.94 -8.13 48.76
C SER A 52 15.69 -9.36 48.24
N LYS A 53 16.65 -9.82 49.06
CA LYS A 53 17.31 -11.11 48.90
C LYS A 53 16.28 -12.19 49.24
N ALA A 54 16.04 -13.13 48.33
CA ALA A 54 15.18 -14.28 48.57
C ALA A 54 16.03 -15.56 48.65
N ASP A 55 15.72 -16.33 49.68
CA ASP A 55 16.27 -17.63 50.05
C ASP A 55 16.21 -18.68 48.94
N VAL A 56 17.33 -19.39 48.78
CA VAL A 56 17.46 -20.59 47.95
C VAL A 56 16.89 -21.78 48.74
N ARG A 57 15.62 -22.13 48.50
CA ARG A 57 15.06 -23.42 48.92
C ARG A 57 15.34 -24.49 47.86
N LYS A 58 16.00 -25.58 48.30
CA LYS A 58 16.22 -26.82 47.53
C LYS A 58 14.89 -27.41 47.10
N ILE A 59 14.68 -27.53 45.79
CA ILE A 59 13.55 -28.26 45.20
C ILE A 59 13.93 -29.75 45.08
N PRO A 60 13.09 -30.69 45.54
CA PRO A 60 13.35 -32.12 45.43
C PRO A 60 13.24 -32.59 43.97
N SER A 61 14.22 -33.41 43.58
CA SER A 61 14.36 -34.03 42.26
C SER A 61 13.18 -34.98 41.99
N GLN A 62 12.24 -34.55 41.15
CA GLN A 62 11.20 -35.40 40.60
C GLN A 62 11.74 -36.17 39.38
N LYS A 63 11.65 -37.50 39.44
CA LYS A 63 11.91 -38.41 38.32
C LYS A 63 10.99 -38.04 37.13
N ILE A 64 11.60 -37.55 36.06
CA ILE A 64 10.93 -37.29 34.78
C ILE A 64 10.73 -38.62 34.06
N PRO A 65 9.50 -39.04 33.73
CA PRO A 65 9.24 -40.23 32.93
C PRO A 65 9.77 -40.07 31.50
N SER A 66 10.75 -40.90 31.15
CA SER A 66 11.53 -40.85 29.92
C SER A 66 10.88 -41.65 28.77
N LYS A 67 9.72 -41.19 28.29
CA LYS A 67 9.18 -41.64 27.00
C LYS A 67 8.31 -40.54 26.37
N ILE A 68 8.97 -39.53 25.84
CA ILE A 68 8.35 -38.57 24.92
C ILE A 68 8.38 -39.26 23.56
N GLU A 69 7.26 -39.84 23.14
CA GLU A 69 7.04 -40.23 21.75
C GLU A 69 7.28 -38.98 20.90
N SER A 70 8.27 -39.05 20.01
CA SER A 70 8.57 -37.94 19.09
C SER A 70 7.46 -37.89 18.04
N ASP A 71 6.41 -37.13 18.33
CA ASP A 71 5.43 -36.71 17.35
C ASP A 71 6.14 -35.83 16.32
N GLU A 72 6.69 -36.46 15.29
CA GLU A 72 7.25 -35.77 14.15
C GLU A 72 6.12 -34.94 13.53
N PRO A 73 6.18 -33.60 13.58
CA PRO A 73 5.03 -32.77 13.25
C PRO A 73 4.67 -33.00 11.79
N ALA A 74 3.41 -33.37 11.54
CA ALA A 74 2.89 -33.64 10.22
C ALA A 74 3.28 -32.52 9.25
N MET A 75 3.95 -32.89 8.16
CA MET A 75 4.52 -31.93 7.24
C MET A 75 3.42 -31.16 6.50
N LEU A 76 3.44 -29.83 6.59
CA LEU A 76 2.51 -28.96 5.87
C LEU A 76 2.61 -29.14 4.36
N LYS A 77 1.46 -29.28 3.70
CA LYS A 77 1.34 -29.36 2.25
C LYS A 77 1.34 -27.94 1.67
N HIS A 78 1.88 -27.78 0.47
CA HIS A 78 1.85 -26.51 -0.23
C HIS A 78 1.78 -26.67 -1.76
N VAL A 79 1.31 -25.61 -2.43
CA VAL A 79 1.29 -25.45 -3.88
C VAL A 79 1.90 -24.08 -4.22
N VAL A 80 2.79 -24.01 -5.21
CA VAL A 80 3.32 -22.73 -5.69
C VAL A 80 2.26 -22.05 -6.56
N LEU A 81 1.81 -20.86 -6.15
CA LEU A 81 0.83 -20.05 -6.87
C LEU A 81 1.48 -19.20 -7.95
N ASN A 82 2.63 -18.60 -7.63
CA ASN A 82 3.37 -17.70 -8.51
C ASN A 82 4.84 -17.66 -8.10
N GLU A 83 5.71 -17.56 -9.09
CA GLU A 83 7.14 -17.35 -8.92
C GLU A 83 7.61 -16.19 -9.81
N GLU A 84 8.26 -15.20 -9.22
CA GLU A 84 8.86 -14.10 -9.95
C GLU A 84 10.37 -14.10 -9.74
N VAL A 85 11.11 -14.05 -10.85
CA VAL A 85 12.57 -13.96 -10.84
C VAL A 85 12.97 -12.63 -11.48
N TYR A 86 13.68 -11.80 -10.71
CA TYR A 86 14.22 -10.54 -11.17
C TYR A 86 15.74 -10.58 -11.10
N ASP A 87 16.39 -10.67 -12.26
CA ASP A 87 17.83 -10.86 -12.37
C ASP A 87 18.48 -9.73 -13.17
N ILE A 88 19.20 -8.86 -12.47
CA ILE A 88 19.94 -7.72 -13.00
C ILE A 88 21.35 -7.67 -12.38
N PRO A 89 22.33 -6.93 -12.96
CA PRO A 89 23.70 -6.89 -12.44
C PRO A 89 23.85 -6.54 -10.96
N LEU A 90 22.89 -5.79 -10.40
CA LEU A 90 22.92 -5.35 -9.02
C LEU A 90 22.22 -6.32 -8.06
N LYS A 91 21.35 -7.20 -8.58
CA LYS A 91 20.38 -7.93 -7.77
C LYS A 91 19.80 -9.12 -8.52
N THR A 92 19.80 -10.27 -7.86
CA THR A 92 18.97 -11.44 -8.22
C THR A 92 17.94 -11.68 -7.12
N GLN A 93 16.68 -11.46 -7.41
CA GLN A 93 15.58 -11.67 -6.47
C GLN A 93 14.68 -12.81 -6.94
N VAL A 94 14.31 -13.68 -6.00
CA VAL A 94 13.25 -14.67 -6.19
C VAL A 94 12.11 -14.36 -5.22
N VAL A 95 10.89 -14.24 -5.75
CA VAL A 95 9.66 -14.11 -4.98
C VAL A 95 8.81 -15.34 -5.22
N LEU A 96 8.51 -16.07 -4.14
CA LEU A 96 7.61 -17.22 -4.16
C LEU A 96 6.32 -16.88 -3.42
N ASN A 97 5.19 -17.17 -4.06
CA ASN A 97 3.87 -17.12 -3.44
C ASN A 97 3.34 -18.55 -3.39
N ILE A 98 3.02 -19.05 -2.19
CA ILE A 98 2.57 -20.42 -1.98
C ILE A 98 1.21 -20.46 -1.29
N LEU A 99 0.39 -21.42 -1.66
CA LEU A 99 -0.83 -21.81 -0.96
C LEU A 99 -0.49 -22.94 0.01
N VAL A 100 -0.79 -22.77 1.30
CA VAL A 100 -0.57 -23.80 2.32
C VAL A 100 -1.88 -24.48 2.71
N SER A 101 -1.83 -25.77 2.99
CA SER A 101 -2.99 -26.57 3.40
C SER A 101 -2.61 -27.67 4.39
N GLY A 102 -3.61 -28.20 5.11
CA GLY A 102 -3.44 -29.17 6.19
C GLY A 102 -3.55 -28.50 7.56
N GLU A 103 -2.94 -29.12 8.58
CA GLU A 103 -2.97 -28.62 9.94
C GLU A 103 -1.92 -27.50 10.12
N ILE A 104 -2.37 -26.26 9.96
CA ILE A 104 -1.49 -25.09 9.94
C ILE A 104 -1.14 -24.66 11.36
N SER A 105 0.12 -24.87 11.74
CA SER A 105 0.71 -24.42 13.01
C SER A 105 1.86 -23.44 12.77
N GLU A 106 2.23 -22.67 13.80
CA GLU A 106 3.38 -21.75 13.72
C GLU A 106 4.69 -22.50 13.44
N SER A 107 4.95 -23.61 14.14
CA SER A 107 6.15 -24.42 13.92
C SER A 107 6.17 -25.04 12.52
N GLY A 108 5.04 -25.57 12.06
CA GLY A 108 4.91 -26.10 10.70
C GLY A 108 5.23 -25.05 9.65
N LEU A 109 4.68 -23.84 9.76
CA LEU A 109 4.92 -22.75 8.83
C LEU A 109 6.41 -22.36 8.80
N ARG A 110 7.06 -22.26 9.97
CA ARG A 110 8.50 -21.98 10.06
C ARG A 110 9.32 -23.05 9.35
N ASN A 111 9.04 -24.32 9.61
CA ASN A 111 9.76 -25.45 9.01
C ASN A 111 9.58 -25.46 7.48
N LEU A 112 8.35 -25.28 7.00
CA LEU A 112 8.05 -25.21 5.57
C LEU A 112 8.79 -24.05 4.90
N LEU A 113 8.70 -22.84 5.46
CA LEU A 113 9.35 -21.66 4.89
C LEU A 113 10.87 -21.80 4.89
N GLN A 114 11.47 -22.34 5.95
CA GLN A 114 12.90 -22.59 6.02
C GLN A 114 13.36 -23.62 4.97
N LYS A 115 12.59 -24.70 4.78
CA LYS A 115 12.86 -25.69 3.73
C LYS A 115 12.84 -25.05 2.33
N LEU A 116 11.81 -24.27 2.03
CA LEU A 116 11.68 -23.57 0.75
C LEU A 116 12.78 -22.53 0.56
N TYR A 117 13.17 -21.82 1.62
CA TYR A 117 14.30 -20.90 1.59
C TYR A 117 15.61 -21.61 1.25
N SER A 118 15.95 -22.71 1.95
CA SER A 118 17.19 -23.46 1.67
C SER A 118 17.23 -23.97 0.23
N SER A 119 16.11 -24.51 -0.27
CA SER A 119 15.98 -24.96 -1.67
C SER A 119 16.15 -23.79 -2.65
N THR A 120 15.50 -22.66 -2.40
CA THR A 120 15.58 -21.47 -3.26
C THR A 120 16.98 -20.86 -3.26
N LYS A 121 17.63 -20.81 -2.09
CA LYS A 121 18.98 -20.26 -1.92
C LYS A 121 20.05 -21.11 -2.63
N ALA A 122 19.83 -22.42 -2.73
CA ALA A 122 20.73 -23.34 -3.43
C ALA A 122 20.59 -23.29 -4.96
N ARG A 123 19.58 -22.58 -5.49
CA ARG A 123 19.44 -22.41 -6.94
C ARG A 123 20.62 -21.63 -7.51
N SER A 124 21.04 -22.02 -8.70
CA SER A 124 22.11 -21.41 -9.47
C SER A 124 21.69 -21.20 -10.94
N GLY A 125 22.59 -20.67 -11.76
CA GLY A 125 22.34 -20.44 -13.18
C GLY A 125 21.68 -19.11 -13.53
N PHE A 126 21.68 -18.13 -12.62
CA PHE A 126 21.28 -16.76 -12.96
C PHE A 126 22.37 -16.07 -13.78
N LYS A 127 21.99 -15.09 -14.59
CA LYS A 127 22.88 -14.41 -15.53
C LYS A 127 23.94 -13.57 -14.82
N TYR A 128 23.58 -12.93 -13.70
CA TYR A 128 24.44 -11.95 -13.04
C TYR A 128 24.99 -12.41 -11.68
N HIS A 129 24.36 -13.38 -11.01
CA HIS A 129 24.79 -13.89 -9.71
C HIS A 129 24.68 -15.41 -9.63
N ASN A 130 25.60 -16.08 -8.94
CA ASN A 130 25.56 -17.54 -8.82
C ASN A 130 24.40 -18.06 -7.95
N SER A 131 23.79 -17.22 -7.10
CA SER A 131 22.62 -17.54 -6.27
C SER A 131 21.76 -16.29 -6.03
N PRO A 132 20.50 -16.42 -5.59
CA PRO A 132 19.66 -15.26 -5.29
C PRO A 132 20.25 -14.39 -4.18
N THR A 133 20.31 -13.09 -4.42
CA THR A 133 20.70 -12.07 -3.43
C THR A 133 19.54 -11.71 -2.50
N ASN A 134 18.30 -11.82 -3.01
CA ASN A 134 17.07 -11.58 -2.25
C ASN A 134 16.11 -12.75 -2.41
N ILE A 135 15.49 -13.17 -1.31
CA ILE A 135 14.48 -14.23 -1.31
C ILE A 135 13.28 -13.76 -0.49
N TYR A 136 12.10 -13.80 -1.09
CA TYR A 136 10.83 -13.53 -0.42
C TYR A 136 9.89 -14.71 -0.65
N ILE A 137 9.32 -15.25 0.43
CA ILE A 137 8.37 -16.37 0.36
C ILE A 137 7.13 -15.98 1.13
N TYR A 138 6.00 -15.87 0.45
CA TYR A 138 4.71 -15.51 1.01
C TYR A 138 3.80 -16.73 1.02
N ALA A 139 3.32 -17.12 2.20
CA ALA A 139 2.35 -18.20 2.37
C ALA A 139 0.94 -17.63 2.55
N PHE A 140 -0.02 -18.22 1.85
CA PHE A 140 -1.44 -17.85 1.88
C PHE A 140 -2.30 -19.06 2.24
N THR A 141 -3.44 -18.82 2.87
CA THR A 141 -4.44 -19.86 3.21
C THR A 141 -5.50 -20.05 2.14
N SER A 142 -5.61 -19.12 1.19
CA SER A 142 -6.50 -19.23 0.05
C SER A 142 -5.96 -18.49 -1.17
N LYS A 143 -6.38 -18.90 -2.36
CA LYS A 143 -6.08 -18.20 -3.61
C LYS A 143 -6.64 -16.78 -3.59
N GLU A 144 -7.82 -16.59 -3.00
CA GLU A 144 -8.45 -15.27 -2.86
C GLU A 144 -7.57 -14.27 -2.09
N ARG A 145 -6.93 -14.69 -0.99
CA ARG A 145 -6.00 -13.83 -0.23
C ARG A 145 -4.74 -13.45 -1.01
N PHE A 146 -4.28 -14.33 -1.89
CA PHE A 146 -3.18 -14.03 -2.79
C PHE A 146 -3.61 -13.03 -3.87
N GLU A 147 -4.76 -13.27 -4.50
CA GLU A 147 -5.29 -12.45 -5.58
C GLU A 147 -5.77 -11.06 -5.12
N SER A 148 -5.99 -10.85 -3.82
CA SER A 148 -6.39 -9.56 -3.27
C SER A 148 -5.34 -8.46 -3.48
N GLY A 149 -4.06 -8.83 -3.57
CA GLY A 149 -2.94 -7.90 -3.75
C GLY A 149 -2.63 -7.04 -2.51
N THR A 150 -3.35 -7.22 -1.40
CA THR A 150 -3.22 -6.41 -0.18
C THR A 150 -2.25 -6.99 0.85
N GLY A 151 -1.52 -8.06 0.49
CA GLY A 151 -0.52 -8.67 1.37
C GLY A 151 -1.12 -9.49 2.52
N GLN A 152 -2.25 -10.17 2.29
CA GLN A 152 -2.94 -10.99 3.29
C GLN A 152 -2.31 -12.37 3.49
N TRP A 153 -0.99 -12.42 3.65
CA TRP A 153 -0.24 -13.64 3.92
C TRP A 153 -0.47 -14.14 5.36
N ILE A 154 -0.42 -15.46 5.57
CA ILE A 154 -0.42 -16.07 6.90
C ILE A 154 0.99 -16.17 7.48
N ALA A 155 1.99 -16.30 6.62
CA ALA A 155 3.39 -16.21 7.00
C ALA A 155 4.24 -15.65 5.84
N VAL A 156 5.32 -14.97 6.18
CA VAL A 156 6.30 -14.49 5.21
C VAL A 156 7.71 -14.76 5.71
N LEU A 157 8.58 -15.21 4.80
CA LEU A 157 10.02 -15.24 4.98
C LEU A 157 10.66 -14.21 4.06
N GLN A 158 11.57 -13.41 4.60
CA GLN A 158 12.29 -12.38 3.84
C GLN A 158 13.80 -12.45 4.13
N GLN A 159 14.62 -12.41 3.09
CA GLN A 159 16.06 -12.29 3.16
C GLN A 159 16.53 -11.21 2.17
N SER A 160 17.24 -10.20 2.66
CA SER A 160 17.97 -9.23 1.85
C SER A 160 19.49 -9.45 1.96
N PRO A 161 20.32 -8.87 1.08
CA PRO A 161 21.77 -9.08 1.11
C PRO A 161 22.45 -8.61 2.40
N VAL A 162 21.85 -7.64 3.10
CA VAL A 162 22.36 -7.06 4.35
C VAL A 162 21.85 -7.76 5.61
N ASP A 163 20.92 -8.72 5.47
CA ASP A 163 20.39 -9.46 6.60
C ASP A 163 21.35 -10.61 6.98
N LEU A 164 21.58 -10.79 8.29
CA LEU A 164 22.39 -11.90 8.82
C LEU A 164 21.76 -13.28 8.59
N GLY A 165 20.47 -13.33 8.25
CA GLY A 165 19.71 -14.55 8.02
C GLY A 165 18.23 -14.24 7.77
N PRO A 166 17.45 -15.25 7.34
CA PRO A 166 16.08 -15.03 6.91
C PRO A 166 15.21 -14.63 8.10
N ARG A 167 14.37 -13.62 7.92
CA ARG A 167 13.40 -13.19 8.92
C ARG A 167 12.04 -13.80 8.59
N ILE A 168 11.45 -14.50 9.55
CA ILE A 168 10.12 -15.10 9.42
C ILE A 168 9.12 -14.32 10.27
N SER A 169 8.07 -13.81 9.64
CA SER A 169 6.91 -13.19 10.30
C SER A 169 5.68 -14.04 10.11
N ILE A 170 4.88 -14.22 11.16
CA ILE A 170 3.70 -15.09 11.17
C ILE A 170 2.49 -14.32 11.69
N ASN A 171 1.39 -14.39 10.96
CA ASN A 171 0.12 -13.80 11.34
C ASN A 171 -0.63 -14.73 12.31
N LYS A 172 -0.29 -14.62 13.60
CA LYS A 172 -0.91 -15.41 14.68
C LYS A 172 -2.43 -15.30 14.73
N ARG A 173 -2.96 -14.15 14.30
CA ARG A 173 -4.41 -13.89 14.28
C ARG A 173 -5.12 -14.79 13.26
N GLN A 174 -4.57 -14.91 12.06
CA GLN A 174 -5.11 -15.82 11.05
C GLN A 174 -5.01 -17.28 11.50
N ILE A 175 -3.91 -17.69 12.14
CA ILE A 175 -3.77 -19.06 12.68
C ILE A 175 -4.88 -19.36 13.69
N ALA A 176 -5.11 -18.46 14.64
CA ALA A 176 -6.16 -18.62 15.65
C ALA A 176 -7.57 -18.73 15.04
N GLN A 177 -7.78 -18.22 13.83
CA GLN A 177 -9.07 -18.26 13.14
C GLN A 177 -9.29 -19.51 12.30
N LEU A 178 -8.24 -20.24 11.92
CA LEU A 178 -8.37 -21.43 11.06
C LEU A 178 -9.18 -22.56 11.71
N GLY A 179 -9.20 -22.63 13.04
CA GLY A 179 -10.01 -23.58 13.81
C GLY A 179 -11.21 -22.95 14.52
N ALA A 180 -11.47 -21.66 14.33
CA ALA A 180 -12.60 -21.01 14.97
C ALA A 180 -13.92 -21.57 14.39
N LYS A 181 -14.86 -21.90 15.27
CA LYS A 181 -16.20 -22.32 14.83
C LYS A 181 -16.88 -21.13 14.15
N SER A 182 -17.57 -21.39 13.04
CA SER A 182 -18.37 -20.38 12.36
C SER A 182 -19.45 -19.86 13.32
N GLU A 183 -19.54 -18.55 13.44
CA GLU A 183 -20.51 -17.87 14.31
C GLU A 183 -21.66 -17.30 13.49
N GLU A 184 -22.90 -17.49 13.94
CA GLU A 184 -24.06 -16.79 13.41
C GLU A 184 -24.21 -15.41 14.10
N LYS A 185 -24.39 -14.35 13.31
CA LYS A 185 -24.62 -12.98 13.81
C LYS A 185 -25.62 -12.29 12.92
N PHE A 186 -26.57 -11.57 13.53
CA PHE A 186 -27.63 -10.84 12.82
C PHE A 186 -28.51 -11.75 11.92
N GLY A 187 -28.63 -13.04 12.26
CA GLY A 187 -29.30 -14.04 11.42
C GLY A 187 -28.54 -14.40 10.14
N LEU A 188 -27.24 -14.11 10.07
CA LEU A 188 -26.39 -14.39 8.92
C LEU A 188 -25.24 -15.32 9.31
N SER A 189 -24.90 -16.27 8.42
CA SER A 189 -23.68 -17.08 8.55
C SER A 189 -22.42 -16.24 8.33
N GLU A 190 -21.26 -16.74 8.77
CA GLU A 190 -19.98 -16.04 8.56
C GLU A 190 -19.67 -15.87 7.06
N GLU A 191 -20.00 -16.85 6.22
CA GLU A 191 -19.82 -16.79 4.76
C GLU A 191 -20.62 -15.64 4.17
N LYS A 192 -21.87 -15.44 4.63
CA LYS A 192 -22.70 -14.35 4.16
C LYS A 192 -22.19 -12.99 4.62
N ARG A 193 -21.67 -12.89 5.85
CA ARG A 193 -21.03 -11.67 6.34
C ARG A 193 -19.72 -11.37 5.59
N LYS A 194 -18.94 -12.39 5.20
CA LYS A 194 -17.77 -12.24 4.31
C LYS A 194 -18.15 -11.70 2.93
N GLU A 195 -19.29 -12.12 2.38
CA GLU A 195 -19.81 -11.57 1.13
C GLU A 195 -20.18 -10.09 1.28
N ILE A 196 -20.88 -9.73 2.36
CA ILE A 196 -21.23 -8.33 2.67
C ILE A 196 -19.97 -7.49 2.87
N TRP A 197 -18.95 -8.02 3.54
CA TRP A 197 -17.64 -7.37 3.68
C TRP A 197 -17.02 -7.05 2.31
N LYS A 198 -17.00 -8.00 1.37
CA LYS A 198 -16.47 -7.76 0.02
C LYS A 198 -17.22 -6.63 -0.69
N GLU A 199 -18.55 -6.61 -0.56
CA GLU A 199 -19.39 -5.53 -1.10
C GLU A 199 -19.08 -4.17 -0.45
N LEU A 200 -18.86 -4.11 0.86
CA LEU A 200 -18.45 -2.89 1.57
C LEU A 200 -17.11 -2.36 1.04
N VAL A 201 -16.13 -3.24 0.82
CA VAL A 201 -14.83 -2.84 0.24
C VAL A 201 -15.01 -2.31 -1.19
N LEU A 202 -15.85 -2.94 -2.02
CA LEU A 202 -16.15 -2.46 -3.37
C LEU A 202 -16.89 -1.12 -3.37
N ILE A 203 -17.75 -0.87 -2.37
CA ILE A 203 -18.43 0.41 -2.19
C ILE A 203 -17.43 1.53 -1.91
N GLU A 204 -16.43 1.28 -1.07
CA GLU A 204 -15.38 2.26 -0.79
C GLU A 204 -14.56 2.59 -2.05
N ASP A 205 -14.14 1.57 -2.81
CA ASP A 205 -13.37 1.73 -4.05
C ASP A 205 -14.17 2.52 -5.10
N ARG A 206 -15.43 2.13 -5.32
CA ARG A 206 -16.33 2.83 -6.24
C ARG A 206 -16.55 4.29 -5.83
N SER A 207 -16.81 4.52 -4.54
CA SER A 207 -17.03 5.88 -4.01
C SER A 207 -15.78 6.75 -4.15
N TRP A 208 -14.58 6.17 -3.97
CA TRP A 208 -13.33 6.86 -4.22
C TRP A 208 -13.19 7.24 -5.69
N LYS A 209 -13.34 6.28 -6.62
CA LYS A 209 -13.23 6.49 -8.07
C LYS A 209 -14.18 7.58 -8.57
N GLU A 210 -15.48 7.49 -8.23
CA GLU A 210 -16.47 8.51 -8.60
C GLU A 210 -16.15 9.89 -7.99
N SER A 211 -15.61 9.93 -6.77
CA SER A 211 -15.24 11.20 -6.13
C SER A 211 -14.00 11.84 -6.75
N GLU A 212 -12.97 11.05 -7.11
CA GLU A 212 -11.77 11.50 -7.82
C GLU A 212 -12.10 11.94 -9.24
N GLU A 213 -12.98 11.23 -9.95
CA GLU A 213 -13.44 11.62 -11.29
C GLU A 213 -14.11 13.00 -11.26
N LYS A 214 -15.00 13.23 -10.27
CA LYS A 214 -15.72 14.50 -10.16
C LYS A 214 -14.89 15.62 -9.53
N PHE A 215 -14.02 15.28 -8.58
CA PHE A 215 -13.18 16.22 -7.85
C PHE A 215 -11.74 15.67 -7.75
N PRO A 216 -10.95 15.75 -8.83
CA PRO A 216 -9.61 15.20 -8.84
C PRO A 216 -8.70 15.92 -7.84
N ILE A 217 -7.90 15.17 -7.08
CA ILE A 217 -6.90 15.70 -6.15
C ILE A 217 -5.84 16.49 -6.91
N GLU A 218 -5.49 16.00 -8.09
CA GLU A 218 -4.58 16.65 -9.03
C GLU A 218 -5.35 17.08 -10.28
N PRO A 219 -6.00 18.26 -10.27
CA PRO A 219 -6.77 18.75 -11.42
C PRO A 219 -5.97 18.78 -12.73
N VAL A 220 -4.65 18.91 -12.62
CA VAL A 220 -3.72 18.97 -13.76
C VAL A 220 -3.44 17.61 -14.40
N LYS A 221 -3.82 16.49 -13.77
CA LYS A 221 -3.81 15.15 -14.39
C LYS A 221 -5.09 14.85 -15.18
N SER A 222 -6.09 15.72 -15.06
CA SER A 222 -7.42 15.52 -15.65
C SER A 222 -7.88 16.73 -16.47
N LEU A 223 -6.94 17.44 -17.12
CA LEU A 223 -7.33 18.56 -17.98
C LEU A 223 -8.05 18.05 -19.23
N GLN A 224 -9.23 18.60 -19.52
CA GLN A 224 -10.04 18.21 -20.66
C GLN A 224 -9.79 19.09 -21.89
N VAL A 225 -10.03 18.56 -23.09
CA VAL A 225 -10.00 19.35 -24.33
C VAL A 225 -10.91 20.56 -24.21
N GLY A 226 -10.40 21.74 -24.59
CA GLY A 226 -11.07 23.02 -24.47
C GLY A 226 -10.84 23.74 -23.14
N GLN A 227 -10.40 23.05 -22.09
CA GLN A 227 -10.15 23.64 -20.78
C GLN A 227 -9.03 24.68 -20.84
N LYS A 228 -9.24 25.82 -20.20
CA LYS A 228 -8.23 26.86 -20.02
C LYS A 228 -7.58 26.72 -18.65
N PHE A 229 -6.26 26.86 -18.60
CA PHE A 229 -5.47 26.77 -17.38
C PHE A 229 -4.48 27.93 -17.31
N ARG A 230 -4.38 28.59 -16.14
CA ARG A 230 -3.45 29.69 -15.92
C ARG A 230 -2.21 29.18 -15.20
N LEU A 231 -1.06 29.27 -15.86
CA LEU A 231 0.23 28.87 -15.30
C LEU A 231 0.64 29.78 -14.14
N THR A 232 1.29 29.22 -13.12
CA THR A 232 1.78 29.96 -11.94
C THR A 232 3.30 30.00 -11.84
N LYS A 233 4.01 29.14 -12.58
CA LYS A 233 5.48 29.10 -12.71
C LYS A 233 5.86 28.92 -14.18
N ASP A 234 7.14 29.07 -14.48
CA ASP A 234 7.69 28.74 -15.80
C ASP A 234 7.40 27.28 -16.16
N THR A 235 6.94 27.06 -17.38
CA THR A 235 6.50 25.72 -17.84
C THR A 235 7.06 25.42 -19.24
N PRO A 236 7.74 24.28 -19.44
CA PRO A 236 8.25 23.91 -20.75
C PRO A 236 7.10 23.61 -21.73
N LEU A 237 7.24 24.10 -22.95
CA LEU A 237 6.38 23.84 -24.11
C LEU A 237 7.23 23.14 -25.17
N MET A 238 7.00 21.84 -25.32
CA MET A 238 7.70 20.99 -26.27
C MET A 238 7.05 21.08 -27.66
N PRO A 239 7.82 21.12 -28.76
CA PRO A 239 7.22 21.17 -30.10
C PRO A 239 6.51 19.87 -30.48
N GLU A 240 7.07 18.73 -30.07
CA GLU A 240 6.68 17.38 -30.47
C GLU A 240 6.60 16.47 -29.24
N LEU A 241 5.69 15.49 -29.26
CA LEU A 241 5.53 14.52 -28.17
C LEU A 241 6.61 13.41 -28.21
N GLU A 242 6.98 13.01 -29.42
CA GLU A 242 7.96 11.95 -29.71
C GLU A 242 8.87 12.42 -30.86
N PRO A 243 9.85 13.29 -30.57
CA PRO A 243 10.73 13.79 -31.61
C PRO A 243 11.64 12.67 -32.14
N ALA A 244 11.87 12.67 -33.46
CA ALA A 244 12.79 11.73 -34.11
C ALA A 244 14.23 11.91 -33.61
N ASP A 245 14.64 13.15 -33.31
CA ASP A 245 15.90 13.51 -32.67
C ASP A 245 15.62 14.22 -31.34
N PRO A 246 15.78 13.51 -30.20
CA PRO A 246 15.58 14.09 -28.88
C PRO A 246 16.50 15.28 -28.57
N ILE A 247 17.73 15.31 -29.09
CA ILE A 247 18.71 16.37 -28.81
C ILE A 247 18.29 17.64 -29.53
N ALA A 248 18.03 17.57 -30.84
CA ALA A 248 17.54 18.72 -31.61
C ALA A 248 16.16 19.22 -31.12
N ALA A 249 15.34 18.35 -30.53
CA ALA A 249 14.06 18.76 -29.95
C ALA A 249 14.21 19.53 -28.63
N ILE A 250 15.23 19.24 -27.82
CA ILE A 250 15.53 19.98 -26.59
C ILE A 250 15.86 21.44 -26.89
N GLU A 251 16.65 21.70 -27.95
CA GLU A 251 17.00 23.05 -28.39
C GLU A 251 15.77 23.88 -28.83
N ARG A 252 14.70 23.20 -29.25
CA ARG A 252 13.44 23.82 -29.68
C ARG A 252 12.41 23.99 -28.55
N ILE A 253 12.72 23.54 -27.32
CA ILE A 253 11.82 23.72 -26.17
C ILE A 253 11.69 25.21 -25.85
N ARG A 254 10.45 25.68 -25.76
CA ARG A 254 10.13 27.05 -25.34
C ARG A 254 9.70 27.06 -23.88
N THR A 255 9.99 28.14 -23.16
CA THR A 255 9.49 28.33 -21.79
C THR A 255 8.27 29.25 -21.79
N LEU A 256 7.16 28.79 -21.22
CA LEU A 256 5.97 29.61 -20.99
C LEU A 256 6.09 30.32 -19.64
N PRO A 257 6.06 31.67 -19.61
CA PRO A 257 6.17 32.39 -18.36
C PRO A 257 4.91 32.22 -17.48
N PRO A 258 5.00 32.48 -16.16
CA PRO A 258 3.85 32.54 -15.27
C PRO A 258 2.75 33.46 -15.82
N ARG A 259 1.50 33.21 -15.40
CA ARG A 259 0.28 33.92 -15.84
C ARG A 259 -0.11 33.69 -17.31
N THR A 260 0.67 32.92 -18.07
CA THR A 260 0.25 32.41 -19.39
C THR A 260 -1.01 31.56 -19.25
N ILE A 261 -1.97 31.75 -20.16
CA ILE A 261 -3.17 30.91 -20.24
C ILE A 261 -2.95 29.90 -21.36
N ILE A 262 -3.00 28.62 -21.00
CA ILE A 262 -2.99 27.52 -21.96
C ILE A 262 -4.43 27.04 -22.19
N LYS A 263 -4.80 26.77 -23.43
CA LYS A 263 -6.05 26.07 -23.79
C LYS A 263 -5.68 24.68 -24.30
N VAL A 264 -6.19 23.64 -23.65
CA VAL A 264 -5.96 22.26 -24.09
C VAL A 264 -6.67 22.02 -25.42
N LEU A 265 -5.93 21.55 -26.41
CA LEU A 265 -6.44 21.21 -27.74
C LEU A 265 -6.56 19.68 -27.90
N THR A 266 -5.60 18.94 -27.35
CA THR A 266 -5.57 17.48 -27.43
C THR A 266 -4.92 16.91 -26.17
N VAL A 267 -5.36 15.72 -25.75
CA VAL A 267 -4.77 14.96 -24.65
C VAL A 267 -4.19 13.67 -25.25
N SER A 268 -2.96 13.35 -24.89
CA SER A 268 -2.31 12.08 -25.21
C SER A 268 -1.69 11.49 -23.95
N THR A 269 -1.45 10.19 -23.94
CA THR A 269 -0.85 9.49 -22.80
C THR A 269 0.43 8.81 -23.24
N LYS A 270 1.54 9.09 -22.55
CA LYS A 270 2.85 8.47 -22.79
C LYS A 270 3.37 7.90 -21.49
N TRP A 271 3.62 6.59 -21.46
CA TRP A 271 4.04 5.87 -20.24
C TRP A 271 3.12 6.14 -19.04
N SER A 272 1.80 6.14 -19.27
CA SER A 272 0.78 6.46 -18.27
C SER A 272 0.81 7.89 -17.72
N VAL A 273 1.59 8.79 -18.33
CA VAL A 273 1.63 10.21 -17.98
C VAL A 273 0.85 10.99 -19.04
N PRO A 274 -0.17 11.79 -18.64
CA PRO A 274 -0.87 12.67 -19.57
C PRO A 274 0.03 13.77 -20.11
N TRP A 275 -0.11 14.04 -21.40
CA TRP A 275 0.49 15.13 -22.13
C TRP A 275 -0.60 15.94 -22.83
N TYR A 276 -0.47 17.27 -22.75
CA TYR A 276 -1.46 18.19 -23.27
C TYR A 276 -0.88 18.97 -24.43
N PHE A 277 -1.46 18.80 -25.62
CA PHE A 277 -1.20 19.73 -26.71
C PHE A 277 -2.03 20.98 -26.44
N VAL A 278 -1.37 22.14 -26.32
CA VAL A 278 -2.01 23.38 -25.88
C VAL A 278 -1.74 24.53 -26.81
N GLU A 279 -2.68 25.47 -26.85
CA GLU A 279 -2.47 26.82 -27.36
C GLU A 279 -2.16 27.76 -26.19
N ALA A 280 -0.97 28.37 -26.20
CA ALA A 280 -0.53 29.27 -25.14
C ALA A 280 -0.72 30.73 -25.53
N ARG A 281 -1.38 31.51 -24.67
CA ARG A 281 -1.61 32.95 -24.86
C ARG A 281 -1.11 33.75 -23.65
N SER A 282 -0.39 34.84 -23.94
CA SER A 282 -0.02 35.87 -22.97
C SER A 282 -1.08 36.97 -22.95
N ARG A 283 -1.33 37.55 -21.78
CA ARG A 283 -2.24 38.71 -21.65
C ARG A 283 -1.71 39.95 -22.38
N SER A 284 -0.39 40.12 -22.49
CA SER A 284 0.24 41.30 -23.11
C SER A 284 0.69 41.09 -24.55
N ARG A 285 1.08 39.86 -24.92
CA ARG A 285 1.71 39.57 -26.23
C ARG A 285 0.81 38.80 -27.20
N GLY A 286 -0.42 38.45 -26.81
CA GLY A 286 -1.30 37.63 -27.64
C GLY A 286 -0.85 36.17 -27.70
N LEU A 287 -0.91 35.55 -28.88
CA LEU A 287 -0.55 34.14 -29.09
C LEU A 287 0.97 33.94 -28.93
N ILE A 288 1.38 33.07 -28.00
CA ILE A 288 2.79 32.69 -27.80
C ILE A 288 3.18 31.54 -28.74
N GLY A 289 2.29 30.56 -28.89
CA GLY A 289 2.52 29.39 -29.73
C GLY A 289 1.66 28.19 -29.35
N LYS A 290 1.94 27.06 -29.98
CA LYS A 290 1.33 25.75 -29.70
C LYS A 290 2.42 24.73 -29.42
N GLY A 291 2.10 23.72 -28.62
CA GLY A 291 3.03 22.65 -28.28
C GLY A 291 2.50 21.76 -27.15
N TRP A 292 3.33 20.81 -26.74
CA TRP A 292 3.04 19.83 -25.72
C TRP A 292 3.55 20.26 -24.34
N VAL A 293 2.70 20.11 -23.34
CA VAL A 293 3.03 20.30 -21.92
C VAL A 293 2.80 18.99 -21.19
N ASN A 294 3.82 18.52 -20.49
CA ASN A 294 3.72 17.33 -19.65
C ASN A 294 2.91 17.67 -18.37
N SER A 295 1.97 16.80 -17.98
CA SER A 295 1.17 16.98 -16.75
C SER A 295 2.03 17.15 -15.49
N THR A 296 3.20 16.52 -15.42
CA THR A 296 4.16 16.68 -14.31
C THR A 296 4.66 18.11 -14.16
N ALA A 297 4.83 18.84 -15.26
CA ALA A 297 5.23 20.24 -15.24
C ALA A 297 4.15 21.13 -14.61
N LEU A 298 2.88 20.70 -14.69
CA LEU A 298 1.72 21.41 -14.14
C LEU A 298 1.46 21.10 -12.66
N ILE A 299 2.13 20.11 -12.07
CA ILE A 299 1.98 19.77 -10.65
C ILE A 299 2.34 20.99 -9.79
N GLY A 300 1.45 21.29 -8.83
CA GLY A 300 1.54 22.46 -7.96
C GLY A 300 1.20 23.79 -8.63
N GLN A 301 0.81 23.80 -9.91
CA GLN A 301 0.38 25.02 -10.61
C GLN A 301 -1.12 25.28 -10.56
N ALA A 302 -1.91 24.28 -10.17
CA ALA A 302 -3.35 24.44 -10.08
C ALA A 302 -3.67 25.54 -9.07
N GLN A 303 -4.33 26.61 -9.52
CA GLN A 303 -4.93 27.61 -8.63
C GLN A 303 -6.23 27.10 -8.00
N VAL A 304 -6.36 25.78 -7.89
CA VAL A 304 -7.42 25.18 -7.11
C VAL A 304 -6.94 25.26 -5.68
N ASP A 305 -7.76 25.83 -4.81
CA ASP A 305 -7.58 25.70 -3.37
C ASP A 305 -7.62 24.20 -3.04
N PHE A 306 -6.44 23.61 -2.90
CA PHE A 306 -6.25 22.18 -2.71
C PHE A 306 -7.02 21.66 -1.50
N LYS A 307 -7.08 22.46 -0.42
CA LYS A 307 -7.86 22.13 0.77
C LYS A 307 -9.35 22.09 0.45
N LYS A 308 -9.86 23.08 -0.29
CA LYS A 308 -11.27 23.12 -0.72
C LYS A 308 -11.61 21.96 -1.68
N GLN A 309 -10.68 21.57 -2.55
CA GLN A 309 -10.88 20.45 -3.47
C GLN A 309 -10.93 19.12 -2.74
N ILE A 310 -9.97 18.85 -1.85
CA ILE A 310 -9.99 17.67 -0.97
C ILE A 310 -11.28 17.65 -0.16
N ALA A 311 -11.70 18.78 0.42
CA ALA A 311 -12.94 18.85 1.19
C ALA A 311 -14.17 18.48 0.34
N LYS A 312 -14.26 18.97 -0.91
CA LYS A 312 -15.35 18.60 -1.84
C LYS A 312 -15.32 17.12 -2.20
N GLN A 313 -14.14 16.57 -2.48
CA GLN A 313 -13.95 15.16 -2.78
C GLN A 313 -14.37 14.28 -1.60
N MET A 314 -13.86 14.57 -0.40
CA MET A 314 -14.21 13.84 0.82
C MET A 314 -15.71 13.93 1.13
N GLN A 315 -16.33 15.10 0.95
CA GLN A 315 -17.77 15.27 1.17
C GLN A 315 -18.59 14.48 0.15
N LEU A 316 -18.16 14.41 -1.11
CA LEU A 316 -18.81 13.59 -2.13
C LEU A 316 -18.63 12.10 -1.82
N ARG A 317 -17.40 11.65 -1.55
CA ARG A 317 -17.10 10.27 -1.18
C ARG A 317 -17.95 9.80 0.00
N LYS A 318 -18.04 10.60 1.06
CA LYS A 318 -18.88 10.29 2.24
C LYS A 318 -20.35 10.08 1.86
N ARG A 319 -20.91 10.95 1.02
CA ARG A 319 -22.29 10.85 0.54
C ARG A 319 -22.51 9.61 -0.35
N LEU A 320 -21.54 9.27 -1.19
CA LEU A 320 -21.60 8.07 -2.03
C LEU A 320 -21.55 6.79 -1.19
N ILE A 321 -20.63 6.71 -0.22
CA ILE A 321 -20.54 5.59 0.72
C ILE A 321 -21.89 5.42 1.43
N GLU A 322 -22.42 6.48 2.03
CA GLU A 322 -23.71 6.44 2.73
C GLU A 322 -24.85 5.97 1.81
N ARG A 323 -24.92 6.48 0.58
CA ARG A 323 -25.92 6.06 -0.40
C ARG A 323 -25.81 4.57 -0.73
N TYR A 324 -24.58 4.07 -0.93
CA TYR A 324 -24.34 2.69 -1.30
C TYR A 324 -24.52 1.73 -0.12
N GLU A 325 -24.07 2.09 1.08
CA GLU A 325 -24.34 1.36 2.32
C GLU A 325 -25.85 1.23 2.58
N ASN A 326 -26.62 2.31 2.39
CA ASN A 326 -28.08 2.25 2.56
C ASN A 326 -28.75 1.26 1.59
N LYS A 327 -28.25 1.18 0.35
CA LYS A 327 -28.73 0.17 -0.62
C LYS A 327 -28.34 -1.25 -0.20
N LEU A 328 -27.12 -1.44 0.28
CA LEU A 328 -26.62 -2.74 0.76
C LEU A 328 -27.38 -3.21 2.01
N ALA A 329 -27.66 -2.29 2.93
CA ALA A 329 -28.47 -2.50 4.12
C ALA A 329 -29.87 -2.99 3.74
N GLY A 330 -30.53 -2.31 2.80
CA GLY A 330 -31.83 -2.72 2.26
C GLY A 330 -31.81 -4.11 1.61
N LYS A 331 -30.76 -4.40 0.81
CA LYS A 331 -30.59 -5.71 0.14
C LYS A 331 -30.51 -6.88 1.11
N TYR A 332 -29.94 -6.69 2.30
CA TYR A 332 -29.72 -7.75 3.30
C TYR A 332 -30.60 -7.61 4.55
N HIS A 333 -31.56 -6.70 4.55
CA HIS A 333 -32.41 -6.39 5.72
C HIS A 333 -31.59 -6.08 6.99
N LEU A 334 -30.46 -5.38 6.81
CA LEU A 334 -29.57 -4.98 7.90
C LEU A 334 -29.74 -3.50 8.24
N THR A 335 -29.45 -3.16 9.49
CA THR A 335 -29.27 -1.77 9.92
C THR A 335 -27.87 -1.27 9.54
N ARG A 336 -27.69 0.06 9.50
CA ARG A 336 -26.37 0.66 9.26
C ARG A 336 -25.34 0.24 10.32
N LYS A 337 -25.77 0.14 11.58
CA LYS A 337 -24.91 -0.30 12.69
C LYS A 337 -24.42 -1.73 12.49
N GLN A 338 -25.26 -2.62 12.00
CA GLN A 338 -24.87 -4.00 11.69
C GLN A 338 -23.86 -4.07 10.53
N LEU A 339 -24.01 -3.25 9.48
CA LEU A 339 -22.99 -3.15 8.44
C LEU A 339 -21.65 -2.66 8.99
N GLU A 340 -21.66 -1.68 9.89
CA GLU A 340 -20.45 -1.19 10.56
C GLU A 340 -19.80 -2.28 11.42
N GLU A 341 -20.58 -3.08 12.14
CA GLU A 341 -20.09 -4.23 12.91
C GLU A 341 -19.51 -5.33 12.01
N ILE A 342 -20.11 -5.61 10.86
CA ILE A 342 -19.56 -6.53 9.84
C ILE A 342 -18.24 -5.98 9.28
N SER A 343 -18.15 -4.68 9.01
CA SER A 343 -16.92 -4.03 8.54
C SER A 343 -15.78 -4.19 9.56
N LYS A 344 -16.07 -3.89 10.83
CA LYS A 344 -15.12 -4.09 11.95
C LYS A 344 -14.73 -5.56 12.09
N GLU A 345 -15.69 -6.48 11.97
CA GLU A 345 -15.42 -7.92 11.98
C GLU A 345 -14.48 -8.30 10.84
N GLY A 346 -14.71 -7.81 9.61
CA GLY A 346 -13.86 -8.08 8.45
C GLY A 346 -12.42 -7.62 8.63
N VAL A 347 -12.20 -6.42 9.19
CA VAL A 347 -10.86 -5.91 9.51
C VAL A 347 -10.22 -6.70 10.66
N THR A 348 -10.94 -6.94 11.75
CA THR A 348 -10.42 -7.66 12.91
C THR A 348 -10.10 -9.10 12.55
N LYS A 349 -10.97 -9.77 11.80
CA LYS A 349 -10.76 -11.14 11.31
C LYS A 349 -9.89 -11.24 10.07
N ASP A 350 -9.35 -10.11 9.58
CA ASP A 350 -8.52 -10.06 8.37
C ASP A 350 -9.15 -10.86 7.23
N TRP A 351 -10.44 -10.63 6.96
CA TRP A 351 -11.17 -11.33 5.89
C TRP A 351 -10.61 -10.94 4.52
N PRO A 352 -10.61 -11.87 3.54
CA PRO A 352 -10.08 -11.57 2.21
C PRO A 352 -10.77 -10.36 1.60
N THR A 353 -9.96 -9.42 1.07
CA THR A 353 -10.48 -8.28 0.31
C THR A 353 -10.61 -8.65 -1.17
N PRO A 354 -11.58 -8.11 -1.91
CA PRO A 354 -11.64 -8.29 -3.36
C PRO A 354 -10.36 -7.81 -4.02
N LYS A 355 -10.01 -8.39 -5.18
CA LYS A 355 -8.87 -7.97 -5.98
C LYS A 355 -8.97 -6.48 -6.30
N TRP A 356 -7.96 -5.72 -5.87
CA TRP A 356 -7.89 -4.30 -6.21
C TRP A 356 -7.54 -4.15 -7.69
N TYR A 357 -8.33 -3.39 -8.44
CA TYR A 357 -7.98 -2.96 -9.79
C TYR A 357 -7.36 -1.57 -9.68
N PRO A 358 -6.01 -1.47 -9.70
CA PRO A 358 -5.30 -0.19 -9.68
C PRO A 358 -5.66 0.70 -10.87
#